data_AF-A0AAU9UQJ3-F1
#
_entry.id   AF-A0AAU9UQJ3-F1
#
_cell.length_a   1.000
_cell.length_b   1.000
_cell.length_c   1.000
_cell.angle_alpha   90.00
_cell.angle_beta   90.00
_cell.angle_gamma   90.00
#
_symmetry.space_group_name_H-M   'P 1'
#
loop_
_entity.id
_entity.type
_entity.pdbx_description
1 polymer ?
#
loop_
_entity_poly.entity_id
_entity_poly.type
_entity_poly.pdbx_seq_one_letter_code
_entity_poly.pdbx_strand_id
1 'polypeptide(L)'
;MASCFPSMNINDFLRFMDEPNSQNRIIKEYNSIVSKQEEETRHRLNKKLEINGCFSALKFLHHGPRSRNLVIPGASFINGYETKRKFICTKNPEKEDCDLFWQTVWDNKVEIIVMTCKLTDKCYQYWSPKEDDVLASKK
;
A
#
# COMPACT_ATOMS: atom_id res chain seq x y z
N MET A 1 -17.22 -4.43 -12.25
CA MET A 1 -16.45 -5.11 -13.30
C MET A 1 -16.25 -6.54 -12.84
N ALA A 2 -16.80 -7.53 -13.55
CA ALA A 2 -16.60 -8.93 -13.22
C ALA A 2 -15.10 -9.27 -13.37
N SER A 3 -14.51 -9.98 -12.41
CA SER A 3 -13.12 -10.40 -12.51
C SER A 3 -12.97 -11.36 -13.70
N CYS A 4 -11.95 -11.15 -14.53
CA CYS A 4 -11.63 -12.08 -15.62
C CYS A 4 -11.20 -13.47 -15.14
N PHE A 5 -11.09 -13.66 -13.82
CA PHE A 5 -10.69 -14.90 -13.17
C PHE A 5 -11.80 -15.35 -12.21
N PRO A 6 -12.22 -16.63 -12.26
CA PRO A 6 -13.23 -17.17 -11.36
C PRO A 6 -12.70 -17.19 -9.93
N SER A 7 -13.60 -16.99 -8.96
CA SER A 7 -13.27 -17.17 -7.55
C SER A 7 -12.85 -18.62 -7.29
N MET A 8 -11.75 -18.82 -6.58
CA MET A 8 -11.22 -20.14 -6.23
C MET A 8 -11.53 -20.42 -4.76
N ASN A 9 -12.11 -21.59 -4.46
CA ASN A 9 -12.25 -22.04 -3.08
C ASN A 9 -10.92 -22.63 -2.55
N ILE A 10 -10.85 -22.87 -1.24
CA ILE A 10 -9.62 -23.33 -0.58
C ILE A 10 -9.13 -24.68 -1.13
N ASN A 11 -10.02 -25.63 -1.41
CA ASN A 11 -9.64 -26.96 -1.89
C ASN A 11 -9.07 -26.89 -3.31
N ASP A 12 -9.70 -26.10 -4.17
CA ASP A 12 -9.24 -25.88 -5.53
C ASP A 12 -7.90 -25.13 -5.55
N PHE A 13 -7.69 -24.19 -4.61
CA PHE A 13 -6.41 -23.51 -4.44
C PHE A 13 -5.29 -24.47 -4.05
N LEU A 14 -5.52 -25.35 -3.08
CA LEU A 14 -4.52 -26.32 -2.66
C LEU A 14 -4.14 -27.25 -3.83
N ARG A 15 -5.13 -27.81 -4.52
CA ARG A 15 -4.90 -28.63 -5.71
C ARG A 15 -4.14 -27.88 -6.80
N PHE A 16 -4.51 -26.63 -7.03
CA PHE A 16 -3.85 -25.77 -8.00
C PHE A 16 -2.37 -25.56 -7.65
N MET A 17 -2.04 -25.28 -6.38
CA MET A 17 -0.66 -25.05 -5.97
C MET A 17 0.22 -26.30 -6.13
N ASP A 18 -0.35 -27.50 -5.99
CA ASP A 18 0.33 -28.77 -6.18
C ASP A 18 0.52 -29.16 -7.66
N GLU A 19 -0.15 -28.48 -8.61
CA GLU A 19 0.01 -28.76 -10.04
C GLU A 19 1.42 -28.33 -10.53
N PRO A 20 2.15 -29.18 -11.29
CA PRO A 20 3.48 -28.83 -11.81
C PRO A 20 3.52 -27.58 -12.71
N ASN A 21 2.39 -27.20 -13.31
CA ASN A 21 2.25 -26.05 -14.20
C ASN A 21 1.64 -24.82 -13.52
N SER A 22 1.40 -24.84 -12.21
CA SER A 22 0.75 -23.77 -11.45
C SER A 22 1.50 -22.44 -11.61
N GLN A 23 2.83 -22.46 -11.47
CA GLN A 23 3.68 -21.28 -11.62
C GLN A 23 3.49 -20.58 -12.98
N ASN A 24 3.45 -21.34 -14.08
CA ASN A 24 3.24 -20.79 -15.41
C ASN A 24 1.86 -20.14 -15.55
N ARG A 25 0.84 -20.70 -14.90
CA ARG A 25 -0.51 -20.12 -14.85
C ARG A 25 -0.53 -18.82 -14.04
N ILE A 26 0.12 -18.78 -12.87
CA ILE A 26 0.26 -17.57 -12.04
C ILE A 26 0.95 -16.45 -12.83
N ILE A 27 2.05 -16.76 -13.52
CA ILE A 27 2.79 -15.76 -14.33
C ILE A 27 1.91 -15.20 -15.46
N LYS A 28 1.17 -16.06 -16.16
CA LYS A 28 0.25 -15.64 -17.22
C LYS A 28 -0.87 -14.74 -16.69
N GLU A 29 -1.48 -15.11 -15.57
CA GLU A 29 -2.51 -14.31 -14.91
C GLU A 29 -1.96 -12.95 -14.45
N TYR A 30 -0.82 -12.94 -13.77
CA TYR A 30 -0.13 -11.72 -13.34
C TYR A 30 0.11 -10.76 -14.52
N ASN A 31 0.71 -11.25 -15.61
CA ASN A 31 0.98 -10.42 -16.77
C ASN A 31 -0.31 -9.86 -17.40
N SER A 32 -1.39 -10.63 -17.44
CA SER A 32 -2.70 -10.15 -17.93
C SER A 32 -3.26 -9.01 -17.07
N ILE A 33 -3.06 -9.06 -15.75
CA ILE A 33 -3.50 -8.00 -14.82
C ILE A 33 -2.67 -6.73 -15.02
N VAL A 34 -1.34 -6.86 -15.05
CA VAL A 34 -0.43 -5.72 -15.20
C VAL A 34 -0.65 -5.00 -16.53
N SER A 35 -0.77 -5.74 -17.64
CA SER A 35 -1.00 -5.13 -18.95
C SER A 35 -2.31 -4.33 -18.99
N LYS A 36 -3.39 -4.85 -18.40
CA LYS A 36 -4.68 -4.12 -18.31
C LYS A 36 -4.56 -2.85 -17.48
N GLN A 37 -3.85 -2.92 -16.34
CA GLN A 37 -3.61 -1.73 -15.53
C GLN A 37 -2.80 -0.68 -16.28
N GLU A 38 -1.76 -1.07 -17.02
CA GLU A 38 -0.99 -0.12 -17.83
C GLU A 38 -1.84 0.55 -18.92
N GLU A 39 -2.72 -0.18 -19.60
CA GLU A 39 -3.66 0.37 -20.59
C GLU A 39 -4.67 1.33 -19.97
N GLU A 40 -5.30 0.96 -18.84
CA GLU A 40 -6.20 1.84 -18.09
C GLU A 40 -5.49 3.11 -17.58
N THR A 41 -4.21 3.00 -17.22
CA THR A 41 -3.39 4.11 -16.72
C THR A 41 -2.91 5.02 -17.86
N ARG A 42 -2.66 4.50 -19.07
CA ARG A 42 -2.34 5.31 -20.27
C ARG A 42 -3.50 6.21 -20.69
N HIS A 43 -4.74 5.77 -20.50
CA HIS A 43 -5.93 6.61 -20.68
C HIS A 43 -6.10 7.67 -19.57
N ARG A 44 -5.37 7.55 -18.45
CA ARG A 44 -5.42 8.46 -17.30
C ARG A 44 -4.03 9.06 -17.05
N LEU A 45 -3.51 9.85 -17.99
CA LEU A 45 -2.28 10.62 -17.80
C LEU A 45 -2.35 11.48 -16.51
N ASN A 46 -1.70 11.00 -15.45
CA ASN A 46 -0.65 11.66 -14.67
C ASN A 46 -0.35 10.83 -13.41
N LYS A 47 0.93 10.47 -13.24
CA LYS A 47 1.57 9.67 -12.17
C LYS A 47 1.38 8.15 -12.23
N LYS A 48 2.32 7.51 -12.94
CA LYS A 48 2.82 6.18 -12.60
C LYS A 48 3.28 6.19 -11.13
N LEU A 49 2.56 5.52 -10.24
CA LEU A 49 3.04 5.24 -8.88
C LEU A 49 3.98 4.03 -8.99
N GLU A 50 5.28 4.27 -9.03
CA GLU A 50 6.25 3.21 -8.75
C GLU A 50 6.23 2.97 -7.23
N ILE A 51 5.51 1.93 -6.81
CA ILE A 51 5.48 1.50 -5.41
C ILE A 51 6.79 0.72 -5.14
N ASN A 52 7.89 1.44 -4.91
CA ASN A 52 9.19 0.85 -4.56
C ASN A 52 9.36 0.63 -3.04
N GLY A 53 8.32 0.11 -2.39
CA GLY A 53 8.30 -0.16 -0.95
C GLY A 53 6.87 -0.09 -0.45
N CYS A 54 6.28 -1.25 -0.13
CA CYS A 54 4.91 -1.29 0.35
C CYS A 54 4.90 -0.90 1.83
N PHE A 55 4.17 0.16 2.14
CA PHE A 55 3.78 0.46 3.50
C PHE A 55 2.31 0.08 3.65
N SER A 56 1.99 -0.83 4.58
CA SER A 56 0.60 -1.25 4.86
C SER A 56 0.14 -0.62 6.17
N ALA A 57 -0.47 0.55 6.14
CA ALA A 57 -1.10 1.09 7.36
C ALA A 57 -2.38 0.28 7.68
N LEU A 58 -2.46 -0.32 8.88
CA LEU A 58 -3.57 -1.20 9.30
C LEU A 58 -4.43 -0.53 10.39
N LYS A 59 -5.72 -0.42 10.06
CA LYS A 59 -6.92 -0.41 10.92
C LYS A 59 -7.42 0.92 11.52
N PHE A 60 -8.72 1.12 11.32
CA PHE A 60 -9.67 1.93 12.09
C PHE A 60 -10.50 0.98 12.98
N LEU A 61 -10.62 1.24 14.28
CA LEU A 61 -11.53 0.46 15.15
C LEU A 61 -12.89 1.12 15.41
N HIS A 62 -13.04 2.45 15.25
CA HIS A 62 -14.36 3.08 15.37
C HIS A 62 -14.49 4.28 14.42
N HIS A 63 -15.63 4.33 13.69
CA HIS A 63 -16.12 5.42 12.84
C HIS A 63 -15.04 6.24 12.10
N GLY A 64 -14.80 5.88 10.83
CA GLY A 64 -13.79 6.52 9.98
C GLY A 64 -13.88 8.06 9.96
N PRO A 65 -12.75 8.79 10.05
CA PRO A 65 -12.71 10.24 10.00
C PRO A 65 -13.15 10.75 8.63
N ARG A 66 -13.88 11.88 8.65
CA ARG A 66 -14.40 12.57 7.46
C ARG A 66 -13.33 13.35 6.67
N SER A 67 -12.05 13.29 7.05
CA SER A 67 -10.98 13.97 6.30
C SER A 67 -10.61 13.16 5.05
N ARG A 68 -10.81 13.74 3.87
CA ARG A 68 -10.84 13.01 2.58
C ARG A 68 -9.51 13.02 1.81
N ASN A 69 -8.50 13.75 2.29
CA ASN A 69 -7.34 14.07 1.47
C ASN A 69 -6.07 13.45 2.05
N LEU A 70 -5.42 12.62 1.25
CA LEU A 70 -4.04 12.21 1.47
C LEU A 70 -3.14 13.38 1.10
N VAL A 71 -2.26 13.79 2.00
CA VAL A 71 -1.39 14.95 1.78
C VAL A 71 0.01 14.51 1.32
N ILE A 72 0.47 13.32 1.75
CA ILE A 72 1.76 12.78 1.31
C ILE A 72 1.75 12.40 -0.19
N PRO A 73 2.78 12.82 -0.97
CA PRO A 73 2.89 12.44 -2.38
C PRO A 73 3.07 10.93 -2.57
N GLY A 74 2.28 10.33 -3.45
CA GLY A 74 2.41 8.90 -3.76
C GLY A 74 1.61 7.98 -2.83
N ALA A 75 0.73 8.52 -1.99
CA ALA A 75 -0.21 7.70 -1.23
C ALA A 75 -1.52 7.44 -1.98
N SER A 76 -2.14 6.31 -1.67
CA SER A 76 -3.46 5.92 -2.15
C SER A 76 -4.23 5.14 -1.09
N PHE A 77 -5.56 5.26 -1.11
CA PHE A 77 -6.43 4.40 -0.31
C PHE A 77 -6.65 3.08 -1.03
N ILE A 78 -6.44 1.97 -0.33
CA ILE A 78 -6.69 0.62 -0.82
C ILE A 78 -7.87 0.02 -0.06
N ASN A 79 -8.80 -0.61 -0.79
CA ASN A 79 -9.91 -1.32 -0.19
C ASN A 79 -9.42 -2.65 0.41
N GLY A 80 -9.97 -3.02 1.55
CA GLY A 80 -9.90 -4.40 2.03
C GLY A 80 -10.99 -5.25 1.41
N TYR A 81 -11.02 -6.52 1.81
CA TYR A 81 -12.04 -7.47 1.36
C TYR A 81 -13.48 -6.99 1.67
N GLU A 82 -13.74 -6.60 2.93
CA GLU A 82 -15.08 -6.16 3.37
C GLU A 82 -15.19 -4.65 3.58
N THR A 83 -14.07 -3.97 3.78
CA THR A 83 -14.04 -2.55 4.19
C THR A 83 -13.42 -1.70 3.10
N LYS A 84 -14.16 -0.71 2.58
CA LYS A 84 -13.60 0.28 1.64
C LYS A 84 -12.57 1.16 2.35
N ARG A 85 -11.52 1.57 1.61
CA ARG A 85 -10.42 2.42 2.12
C ARG A 85 -9.82 1.92 3.43
N LYS A 86 -9.67 0.59 3.56
CA LYS A 86 -9.17 -0.06 4.78
C LYS A 86 -7.70 0.25 5.04
N PHE A 87 -6.93 0.47 3.98
CA PHE A 87 -5.49 0.70 4.05
C PHE A 87 -5.12 2.00 3.36
N ILE A 88 -4.02 2.60 3.82
CA ILE A 88 -3.29 3.64 3.10
C ILE A 88 -1.97 3.02 2.67
N CYS A 89 -1.70 3.02 1.37
CA CYS A 89 -0.44 2.56 0.80
C CYS A 89 0.32 3.77 0.26
N THR A 90 1.57 3.92 0.69
CA THR A 90 2.46 5.02 0.32
C THR A 90 3.88 4.50 0.11
N LYS A 91 4.70 5.27 -0.62
CA LYS A 91 6.15 5.07 -0.62
C LYS A 91 6.72 5.32 0.79
N ASN A 92 7.91 4.78 1.06
CA ASN A 92 8.67 5.22 2.23
C ASN A 92 8.83 6.74 2.19
N PRO A 93 8.60 7.45 3.31
CA PRO A 93 8.80 8.87 3.34
C PRO A 93 10.27 9.17 3.03
N GLU A 94 10.48 10.21 2.23
CA GLU A 94 11.77 10.87 2.14
C GLU A 94 11.90 11.85 3.31
N LYS A 95 13.10 12.41 3.50
CA LYS A 95 13.36 13.34 4.60
C LYS A 95 12.41 14.56 4.54
N GLU A 96 12.15 15.04 3.34
CA GLU A 96 11.30 16.20 3.06
C GLU A 96 9.81 15.89 3.24
N ASP A 97 9.42 14.61 3.11
CA ASP A 97 8.03 14.14 3.22
C ASP A 97 7.67 13.69 4.65
N CYS A 98 8.60 13.71 5.62
CA CYS A 98 8.39 13.17 6.96
C CYS A 98 7.23 13.85 7.71
N ASP A 99 7.16 15.17 7.66
CA ASP A 99 6.09 15.92 8.33
C ASP A 99 4.72 15.59 7.70
N LEU A 100 4.67 15.46 6.37
CA LEU A 100 3.47 15.06 5.63
C LEU A 100 3.05 13.62 5.92
N PHE A 101 4.02 12.72 6.14
CA PHE A 101 3.78 11.35 6.57
C PHE A 101 3.08 11.32 7.92
N TRP A 102 3.63 11.99 8.94
CA TRP A 102 3.03 12.04 10.26
C TRP A 102 1.71 12.78 10.29
N GLN A 103 1.56 13.85 9.49
CA GLN A 103 0.27 14.50 9.30
C GLN A 103 -0.76 13.53 8.71
N THR A 104 -0.38 12.74 7.71
CA THR A 104 -1.27 11.73 7.12
C THR A 104 -1.67 10.68 8.15
N VAL A 105 -0.72 10.20 8.97
CA VAL A 105 -0.97 9.25 10.07
C VAL A 105 -1.95 9.85 11.08
N TRP A 106 -1.72 11.08 11.52
CA TRP A 106 -2.54 11.77 12.51
C TRP A 106 -3.95 12.05 12.01
N ASP A 107 -4.08 12.70 10.84
CA ASP A 107 -5.36 13.10 10.26
C ASP A 107 -6.26 11.91 9.91
N ASN A 108 -5.63 10.79 9.52
CA ASN A 108 -6.32 9.54 9.22
C ASN A 108 -6.39 8.59 10.42
N LYS A 109 -6.03 9.03 11.63
CA LYS A 109 -6.11 8.22 12.86
C LYS A 109 -5.49 6.83 12.70
N VAL A 110 -4.32 6.75 12.07
CA VAL A 110 -3.63 5.49 11.83
C VAL A 110 -3.05 4.97 13.15
N GLU A 111 -3.43 3.76 13.52
CA GLU A 111 -2.96 3.10 14.76
C GLU A 111 -1.75 2.19 14.49
N ILE A 112 -1.70 1.55 13.31
CA ILE A 112 -0.66 0.57 12.98
C ILE A 112 0.05 0.96 11.69
N ILE A 113 1.36 1.01 11.77
CA ILE A 113 2.32 1.31 10.70
C ILE A 113 3.06 0.00 10.38
N VAL A 114 2.78 -0.65 9.23
CA VAL A 114 3.51 -1.86 8.79
C VAL A 114 4.53 -1.51 7.70
N MET A 115 5.82 -1.62 8.05
CA MET A 115 6.94 -1.49 7.13
C MET A 115 7.28 -2.85 6.51
N THR A 116 7.13 -3.01 5.19
CA THR A 116 7.43 -4.30 4.52
C THR A 116 8.83 -4.35 3.89
N CYS A 117 9.70 -3.38 4.19
CA CYS A 117 11.07 -3.32 3.67
C CYS A 117 12.07 -3.11 4.81
N LYS A 118 13.32 -3.54 4.61
CA LYS A 118 14.40 -3.23 5.54
C LYS A 118 14.74 -1.75 5.47
N LEU A 119 15.08 -1.15 6.61
CA LEU A 119 15.70 0.17 6.62
C LEU A 119 17.07 0.04 5.91
N THR A 120 17.22 0.78 4.82
CA THR A 120 18.46 0.88 4.04
C THR A 120 18.85 2.35 3.95
N ASP A 121 20.04 2.66 3.43
CA ASP A 121 20.51 4.05 3.26
C ASP A 121 19.59 4.92 2.38
N LYS A 122 18.68 4.30 1.63
CA LYS A 122 17.67 4.97 0.80
C LYS A 122 16.36 5.25 1.52
N CYS A 123 16.21 4.78 2.76
CA CYS A 123 14.98 4.92 3.56
C CYS A 123 15.20 5.96 4.66
N TYR A 124 14.32 6.95 4.75
CA TYR A 124 14.36 7.88 5.86
C TYR A 124 13.75 7.23 7.11
N GLN A 125 14.49 7.26 8.22
CA GLN A 125 13.97 6.83 9.50
C GLN A 125 13.03 7.91 10.05
N TYR A 126 11.72 7.71 9.86
CA TYR A 126 10.69 8.67 10.26
C TYR A 126 10.27 8.55 11.74
N TRP A 127 10.88 7.64 12.51
CA TRP A 127 10.62 7.46 13.93
C TRP A 127 11.90 7.70 14.73
N SER A 128 11.73 7.98 16.03
CA SER A 128 12.87 8.28 16.89
C SER A 128 13.82 7.08 17.05
N PRO A 129 15.14 7.26 16.90
CA PRO A 129 16.12 6.18 17.09
C PRO A 129 16.29 5.76 18.55
N LYS A 130 15.84 6.59 19.49
CA LYS A 130 15.93 6.34 20.92
C LYS A 130 14.59 6.64 21.57
N GLU A 131 14.29 5.93 22.64
CA GLU A 131 13.24 6.36 23.55
C GLU A 131 13.61 7.76 24.08
N ASP A 132 12.64 8.67 24.13
CA ASP A 132 12.74 10.08 24.55
C ASP A 132 13.34 11.12 23.58
N ASP A 133 13.87 10.72 22.42
CA ASP A 133 14.28 11.71 21.40
C ASP A 133 13.05 12.18 20.59
N VAL A 134 12.73 13.48 20.64
CA VAL A 134 11.66 14.06 19.83
C VAL A 134 12.23 14.53 18.50
N LEU A 135 11.78 13.93 17.38
CA LEU A 135 12.04 14.43 16.02
C LEU A 135 11.20 15.69 15.73
N ALA A 136 11.32 16.73 16.55
CA ALA A 136 10.72 18.02 16.23
C ALA A 136 11.62 18.71 15.21
N SER A 137 11.07 18.96 14.01
CA SER A 137 11.70 19.85 13.04
C SER A 137 11.99 21.18 13.74
N LYS A 138 13.29 21.50 13.91
CA LYS A 138 13.70 22.80 14.45
C LYS A 138 13.20 23.86 13.48
N LYS A 139 12.19 24.62 13.91
CA LYS A 139 11.73 25.83 13.21
C LYS A 139 12.85 26.83 13.02
#